data_AF-A0A6A5FFY9-F1
#
_entry.id   AF-A0A6A5FFY9-F1
#
_cell.length_a   1.000
_cell.length_b   1.000
_cell.length_c   1.000
_cell.angle_alpha   90.00
_cell.angle_beta   90.00
_cell.angle_gamma   90.00
#
_symmetry.space_group_name_H-M   'P 1'
#
loop_
_entity.id
_entity.type
_entity.pdbx_description
1 polymer ?
#
loop_
_entity_poly.entity_id
_entity_poly.type
_entity_poly.pdbx_seq_one_letter_code
_entity_poly.pdbx_strand_id
1 'polypeptide(L)'
;MNDIKGRWSTLREDVKKQYVQEAAALKAHGQSQDLSPEMRDLKIKGHLKNLKLEVSKLEALGVETAILSFDTQKASLEVFETSSKKATVFLDSTDTVNNFALHFKASSSASSSAAAPTKEPISVLLKKVQDLFNQRYKEAGGTGRLPYLSILNNDDVTIKVAGLPIGLDLKKPSFYGRNQLEAILAAADQISFEINTTQCNPTDMAEGMSEHMDAEDTAVCIQKKSVEQIFEAMCGNGAQQMEG
;
A
#
# COMPACT_ATOMS: atom_id res chain seq x y z
N MET A 1 -14.27 37.46 -15.17
CA MET A 1 -15.51 37.03 -15.84
C MET A 1 -16.66 37.84 -15.26
N ASN A 2 -17.47 38.50 -16.08
CA ASN A 2 -18.68 39.20 -15.61
C ASN A 2 -19.76 38.15 -15.26
N ASP A 3 -20.47 38.33 -14.15
CA ASP A 3 -21.54 37.42 -13.73
C ASP A 3 -22.73 37.51 -14.70
N ILE A 4 -22.92 36.45 -15.51
CA ILE A 4 -23.97 36.35 -16.52
C ILE A 4 -25.21 35.60 -16.01
N LYS A 5 -25.24 35.15 -14.75
CA LYS A 5 -26.29 34.26 -14.22
C LYS A 5 -27.69 34.88 -14.31
N GLY A 6 -27.79 36.19 -14.14
CA GLY A 6 -29.05 36.94 -14.26
C GLY A 6 -29.50 37.23 -15.70
N ARG A 7 -28.60 37.11 -16.69
CA ARG A 7 -28.90 37.38 -18.12
C ARG A 7 -28.88 36.13 -18.99
N TRP A 8 -28.57 34.97 -18.41
CA TRP A 8 -28.44 33.70 -19.14
C TRP A 8 -29.68 33.34 -19.95
N SER A 9 -30.87 33.54 -19.38
CA SER A 9 -32.15 33.28 -20.04
C SER A 9 -32.40 34.17 -21.26
N THR A 10 -31.83 35.38 -21.28
CA THR A 10 -32.00 36.38 -22.37
C THR A 10 -30.90 36.32 -23.43
N LEU A 11 -29.85 35.51 -23.22
CA LEU A 11 -28.80 35.33 -24.22
C LEU A 11 -29.32 34.51 -25.41
N ARG A 12 -28.86 34.86 -26.61
CA ARG A 12 -29.13 34.08 -27.82
C ARG A 12 -28.46 32.70 -27.74
N GLU A 13 -29.10 31.68 -28.32
CA GLU A 13 -28.64 30.28 -28.28
C GLU A 13 -27.21 30.06 -28.83
N ASP A 14 -26.77 30.85 -29.81
CA ASP A 14 -25.40 30.85 -30.35
C ASP A 14 -24.37 31.23 -29.28
N VAL A 15 -24.66 32.30 -28.53
CA VAL A 15 -23.80 32.79 -27.44
C VAL A 15 -23.80 31.81 -26.28
N LYS A 16 -24.96 31.25 -25.90
CA LYS A 16 -25.04 30.21 -24.86
C LYS A 16 -24.20 28.98 -25.22
N LYS A 17 -24.26 28.51 -26.47
CA LYS A 17 -23.44 27.40 -26.96
C LYS A 17 -21.94 27.72 -26.90
N GLN A 18 -21.55 28.95 -27.25
CA GLN A 18 -20.18 29.40 -27.15
C GLN A 18 -19.69 29.37 -25.69
N TYR A 19 -20.49 29.85 -24.72
CA TYR A 19 -20.15 29.76 -23.30
C TYR A 19 -20.04 28.31 -22.80
N VAL A 20 -20.93 27.42 -23.23
CA VAL A 20 -20.88 25.99 -22.86
C VAL A 20 -19.64 25.33 -23.46
N GLN A 21 -19.30 25.66 -24.70
CA GLN A 21 -18.15 25.10 -25.40
C GLN A 21 -16.82 25.66 -24.85
N GLU A 22 -16.76 26.94 -24.50
CA GLU A 22 -15.63 27.56 -23.82
C GLU A 22 -15.46 26.99 -22.41
N ALA A 23 -16.56 26.80 -21.66
CA ALA A 23 -16.52 26.11 -20.37
C ALA A 23 -16.11 24.64 -20.50
N ALA A 24 -16.50 23.95 -21.59
CA ALA A 24 -16.06 22.59 -21.89
C ALA A 24 -14.57 22.54 -22.28
N ALA A 25 -14.08 23.51 -23.05
CA ALA A 25 -12.67 23.63 -23.42
C ALA A 25 -11.79 23.95 -22.20
N LEU A 26 -12.25 24.83 -21.29
CA LEU A 26 -11.59 25.11 -20.01
C LEU A 26 -11.57 23.88 -19.09
N LYS A 27 -12.61 23.04 -19.14
CA LYS A 27 -12.63 21.74 -18.45
C LYS A 27 -11.68 20.72 -19.07
N ALA A 28 -11.51 20.74 -20.40
CA ALA A 28 -10.64 19.83 -21.14
C ALA A 28 -9.15 20.19 -21.02
N HIS A 29 -8.81 21.48 -20.96
CA HIS A 29 -7.41 21.94 -20.83
C HIS A 29 -6.87 21.95 -19.39
N GLY A 30 -7.72 21.86 -18.37
CA GLY A 30 -7.34 22.06 -16.97
C GLY A 30 -6.99 20.79 -16.19
N GLN A 31 -5.95 20.06 -16.60
CA GLN A 31 -5.21 19.18 -15.67
C GLN A 31 -4.20 20.02 -14.87
N SER A 32 -4.70 20.55 -13.75
CA SER A 32 -3.99 20.81 -12.49
C SER A 32 -2.81 21.79 -12.39
N GLN A 33 -2.29 22.43 -13.46
CA GLN A 33 -1.06 23.23 -13.29
C GLN A 33 -1.18 24.77 -13.37
N ASP A 34 -2.34 25.35 -13.68
CA ASP A 34 -2.47 26.82 -13.69
C ASP A 34 -3.89 27.32 -13.38
N LEU A 35 -4.44 26.90 -12.23
CA LEU A 35 -5.73 27.40 -11.76
C LEU A 35 -5.51 28.65 -10.88
N SER A 36 -6.23 29.74 -11.18
CA SER A 36 -6.34 30.90 -10.27
C SER A 36 -6.72 30.43 -8.85
N PRO A 37 -6.21 31.07 -7.78
CA PRO A 37 -6.51 30.71 -6.40
C PRO A 37 -8.02 30.56 -6.12
N GLU A 38 -8.85 31.45 -6.66
CA GLU A 38 -10.31 31.40 -6.48
C GLU A 38 -10.96 30.17 -7.14
N MET A 39 -10.49 29.81 -8.34
CA MET A 39 -10.97 28.63 -9.08
C MET A 39 -10.52 27.34 -8.41
N ARG A 40 -9.30 27.33 -7.85
CA ARG A 40 -8.77 26.22 -7.07
C ARG A 40 -9.63 25.98 -5.83
N ASP A 41 -9.89 27.02 -5.06
CA ASP A 41 -10.73 26.95 -3.84
C ASP A 41 -12.15 26.47 -4.16
N LEU A 42 -12.74 26.94 -5.26
CA LEU A 42 -14.07 26.51 -5.68
C LEU A 42 -14.09 25.01 -6.04
N LYS A 43 -13.05 24.53 -6.72
CA LYS A 43 -12.92 23.11 -7.11
C LYS A 43 -12.69 22.23 -5.89
N ILE A 44 -11.80 22.65 -4.98
CA ILE A 44 -11.58 21.98 -3.69
C ILE A 44 -12.90 21.88 -2.94
N LYS A 45 -13.61 23.00 -2.75
CA LYS A 45 -14.92 23.03 -2.08
C LYS A 45 -15.94 22.09 -2.74
N GLY A 46 -15.93 21.98 -4.07
CA GLY A 46 -16.75 21.01 -4.80
C GLY A 46 -16.42 19.56 -4.42
N HIS A 47 -15.14 19.20 -4.44
CA HIS A 47 -14.69 17.87 -4.04
C HIS A 47 -15.03 17.55 -2.58
N LEU A 48 -14.78 18.49 -1.66
CA LEU A 48 -15.09 18.31 -0.24
C LEU A 48 -16.58 18.08 0.02
N LYS A 49 -17.46 18.78 -0.70
CA LYS A 49 -18.92 18.54 -0.64
C LYS A 49 -19.29 17.14 -1.13
N ASN A 50 -18.70 16.69 -2.23
CA ASN A 50 -18.96 15.35 -2.76
C ASN A 50 -18.48 14.26 -1.80
N LEU A 51 -17.31 14.43 -1.18
CA LEU A 51 -16.80 13.52 -0.16
C LEU A 51 -17.73 13.45 1.05
N LYS A 52 -18.25 14.59 1.51
CA LYS A 52 -19.25 14.61 2.60
C LYS A 52 -20.53 13.87 2.26
N LEU A 53 -21.02 14.00 1.03
CA LEU A 53 -22.16 13.24 0.57
C LEU A 53 -21.86 11.73 0.57
N GLU A 54 -20.68 11.33 0.11
CA GLU A 54 -20.30 9.92 0.02
C GLU A 54 -20.11 9.29 1.41
N VAL A 55 -19.47 10.00 2.35
CA VAL A 55 -19.38 9.57 3.76
C VAL A 55 -20.77 9.36 4.36
N SER A 56 -21.73 10.22 4.04
CA SER A 56 -23.12 10.06 4.51
C SER A 56 -23.79 8.80 3.96
N LYS A 57 -23.54 8.46 2.68
CA LYS A 57 -24.06 7.22 2.07
C LYS A 57 -23.41 5.97 2.69
N LEU A 58 -22.10 6.01 2.93
CA LEU A 58 -21.36 4.94 3.58
C LEU A 58 -21.86 4.72 5.01
N GLU A 59 -22.09 5.79 5.78
CA GLU A 59 -22.66 5.70 7.12
C GLU A 59 -24.06 5.06 7.10
N ALA A 60 -24.89 5.39 6.11
CA ALA A 60 -26.20 4.77 5.96
C ALA A 60 -26.14 3.25 5.67
N LEU A 61 -25.03 2.77 5.11
CA LEU A 61 -24.73 1.35 4.89
C LEU A 61 -24.03 0.70 6.10
N GLY A 62 -23.85 1.43 7.20
CA GLY A 62 -23.19 0.95 8.42
C GLY A 62 -21.67 1.02 8.40
N VAL A 63 -21.08 1.74 7.43
CA VAL A 63 -19.63 1.92 7.31
C VAL A 63 -19.20 3.23 7.98
N GLU A 64 -18.38 3.12 9.03
CA GLU A 64 -17.78 4.29 9.67
C GLU A 64 -16.60 4.79 8.83
N THR A 65 -16.60 6.08 8.47
CA THR A 65 -15.60 6.66 7.55
C THR A 65 -15.11 7.99 8.10
N ALA A 66 -13.81 8.25 8.01
CA ALA A 66 -13.18 9.54 8.31
C ALA A 66 -12.28 9.98 7.16
N ILE A 67 -12.35 11.26 6.82
CA ILE A 67 -11.55 11.91 5.79
C ILE A 67 -10.92 13.17 6.41
N LEU A 68 -9.59 13.26 6.32
CA LEU A 68 -8.80 14.43 6.70
C LEU A 68 -8.14 14.99 5.45
N SER A 69 -8.19 16.30 5.28
CA SER A 69 -7.60 17.00 4.13
C SER A 69 -6.90 18.27 4.58
N PHE A 70 -5.70 18.52 4.07
CA PHE A 70 -4.90 19.72 4.37
C PHE A 70 -4.48 20.39 3.06
N ASP A 71 -4.76 21.69 2.93
CA ASP A 71 -4.34 22.47 1.75
C ASP A 71 -2.93 23.03 1.97
N THR A 72 -1.92 22.41 1.35
CA THR A 72 -0.52 22.84 1.43
C THR A 72 -0.26 24.19 0.76
N GLN A 73 -1.17 24.67 -0.07
CA GLN A 73 -1.05 25.93 -0.79
C GLN A 73 -1.86 27.05 -0.11
N LYS A 74 -2.45 26.80 1.06
CA LYS A 74 -3.16 27.82 1.85
C LYS A 74 -2.42 28.01 3.16
N ALA A 75 -2.21 29.26 3.57
CA ALA A 75 -1.48 29.58 4.80
C ALA A 75 -2.27 29.21 6.08
N SER A 76 -3.55 28.84 5.96
CA SER A 76 -4.36 28.38 7.09
C SER A 76 -3.97 26.96 7.49
N LEU A 77 -3.62 26.76 8.75
CA LEU A 77 -3.38 25.43 9.34
C LEU A 77 -4.67 24.63 9.58
N GLU A 78 -5.70 24.91 8.79
CA GLU A 78 -7.02 24.32 8.95
C GLU A 78 -7.06 22.98 8.21
N VAL A 79 -7.24 21.90 8.97
CA VAL A 79 -7.55 20.58 8.42
C VAL A 79 -9.05 20.53 8.17
N PHE A 80 -9.44 20.23 6.94
CA PHE A 80 -10.81 19.89 6.65
C PHE A 80 -11.08 18.45 7.08
N GLU A 81 -12.03 18.29 8.00
CA GLU A 81 -12.52 17.00 8.45
C GLU A 81 -13.91 16.71 7.87
N THR A 82 -14.12 15.46 7.46
CA THR A 82 -15.45 14.91 7.22
C THR A 82 -15.47 13.47 7.70
N SER A 83 -16.34 13.18 8.66
CA SER A 83 -16.40 11.88 9.33
C SER A 83 -17.85 11.47 9.60
N SER A 84 -18.08 10.15 9.73
CA SER A 84 -19.31 9.59 10.28
C SER A 84 -19.34 9.77 11.80
N LYS A 85 -20.52 9.64 12.42
CA LYS A 85 -20.73 9.94 13.85
C LYS A 85 -19.75 9.23 14.79
N LYS A 86 -19.48 7.93 14.61
CA LYS A 86 -18.54 7.23 15.51
C LYS A 86 -17.09 7.54 15.16
N ALA A 87 -16.80 7.76 13.88
CA ALA A 87 -15.47 8.14 13.44
C ALA A 87 -15.07 9.54 13.97
N THR A 88 -16.01 10.49 14.07
CA THR A 88 -15.77 11.79 14.72
C THR A 88 -15.32 11.61 16.17
N VAL A 89 -16.03 10.78 16.95
CA VAL A 89 -15.68 10.51 18.36
C VAL A 89 -14.28 9.90 18.48
N PHE A 90 -13.90 9.01 17.55
CA PHE A 90 -12.55 8.45 17.50
C PHE A 90 -11.50 9.53 17.23
N LEU A 91 -11.72 10.40 16.24
CA LEU A 91 -10.78 11.47 15.88
C LEU A 91 -10.55 12.43 17.05
N ASP A 92 -11.62 12.81 17.76
CA ASP A 92 -11.56 13.67 18.95
C ASP A 92 -10.78 13.01 20.09
N SER A 93 -10.99 11.70 20.31
CA SER A 93 -10.34 10.98 21.41
C SER A 93 -8.83 10.76 21.22
N THR A 94 -8.35 10.85 19.97
CA THR A 94 -6.97 10.50 19.59
C THR A 94 -6.13 11.70 19.17
N ASP A 95 -6.70 12.91 19.19
CA ASP A 95 -6.08 14.14 18.68
C ASP A 95 -5.54 13.97 17.24
N THR A 96 -6.18 13.09 16.45
CA THR A 96 -5.67 12.67 15.14
C THR A 96 -5.64 13.85 14.16
N VAL A 97 -6.64 14.74 14.24
CA VAL A 97 -6.75 15.93 13.38
C VAL A 97 -5.55 16.88 13.59
N ASN A 98 -5.19 17.14 14.85
CA ASN A 98 -4.06 17.99 15.20
C ASN A 98 -2.73 17.34 14.78
N ASN A 99 -2.54 16.05 15.07
CA ASN A 99 -1.35 15.30 14.64
C ASN A 99 -1.19 15.31 13.11
N PHE A 100 -2.30 15.18 12.38
CA PHE A 100 -2.31 15.30 10.92
C PHE A 100 -1.91 16.71 10.46
N ALA A 101 -2.44 17.77 11.08
CA ALA A 101 -2.05 19.14 10.80
C ALA A 101 -0.54 19.37 11.03
N LEU A 102 -0.02 18.88 12.15
CA LEU A 102 1.39 19.03 12.54
C LEU A 102 2.35 18.37 11.55
N HIS A 103 1.99 17.21 11.00
CA HIS A 103 2.81 16.50 10.01
C HIS A 103 3.12 17.38 8.79
N PHE A 104 2.11 18.10 8.28
CA PHE A 104 2.29 18.99 7.13
C PHE A 104 2.84 20.36 7.52
N LYS A 105 2.57 20.83 8.75
CA LYS A 105 3.21 22.03 9.32
C LYS A 105 4.72 21.88 9.44
N ALA A 106 5.20 20.79 10.02
CA ALA A 106 6.63 20.50 10.13
C ALA A 106 7.31 20.43 8.75
N SER A 107 6.62 19.82 7.77
CA SER A 107 7.12 19.74 6.39
C SER A 107 7.15 21.11 5.68
N SER A 108 6.25 22.03 6.02
CA SER A 108 6.22 23.40 5.47
C SER A 108 7.27 24.35 6.08
N SER A 109 7.82 24.02 7.25
CA SER A 109 8.85 24.82 7.94
C SER A 109 10.24 24.16 7.98
N ALA A 110 10.40 22.93 7.47
CA ALA A 110 11.66 22.19 7.47
C ALA A 110 12.65 22.59 6.35
N SER A 111 12.59 23.83 5.84
CA SER A 111 13.74 24.45 5.18
C SER A 111 14.74 25.06 6.17
N SER A 112 14.48 25.04 7.48
CA SER A 112 15.53 25.35 8.47
C SER A 112 15.21 24.84 9.88
N SER A 113 16.18 24.11 10.43
CA SER A 113 16.41 23.77 11.85
C SER A 113 15.61 22.62 12.51
N ALA A 114 16.35 21.51 12.66
CA ALA A 114 16.63 20.76 13.88
C ALA A 114 15.50 20.28 14.83
N ALA A 115 15.56 18.95 15.08
CA ALA A 115 15.24 18.22 16.31
C ALA A 115 13.78 17.78 16.59
N ALA A 116 13.33 16.72 15.87
CA ALA A 116 12.50 15.61 16.40
C ALA A 116 12.48 14.45 15.37
N PRO A 117 12.38 13.16 15.77
CA PRO A 117 12.79 12.03 14.94
C PRO A 117 11.77 11.79 13.83
N THR A 118 12.11 12.17 12.60
CA THR A 118 11.40 11.76 11.41
C THR A 118 11.55 10.24 11.28
N LYS A 119 10.54 9.48 11.72
CA LYS A 119 10.50 8.03 11.51
C LYS A 119 10.57 7.77 10.02
N GLU A 120 11.61 7.08 9.59
CA GLU A 120 11.89 6.81 8.19
C GLU A 120 10.67 6.18 7.49
N PRO A 121 10.44 6.47 6.20
CA PRO A 121 9.32 5.89 5.46
C PRO A 121 9.43 4.34 5.46
N ILE A 122 8.28 3.66 5.50
CA ILE A 122 8.22 2.18 5.59
C ILE A 122 8.98 1.51 4.44
N SER A 123 8.96 2.11 3.25
CA SER A 123 9.73 1.62 2.09
C SER A 123 11.24 1.59 2.35
N VAL A 124 11.77 2.57 3.09
CA VAL A 124 13.19 2.62 3.49
C VAL A 124 13.48 1.59 4.58
N LEU A 125 12.60 1.46 5.59
CA LEU A 125 12.74 0.45 6.64
C LEU A 125 12.74 -0.98 6.05
N LEU A 126 11.84 -1.26 5.11
CA LEU A 126 11.78 -2.54 4.40
C LEU A 126 13.07 -2.84 3.64
N LYS A 127 13.63 -1.83 2.96
CA LYS A 127 14.89 -1.97 2.23
C LYS A 127 16.04 -2.23 3.20
N LYS A 128 16.15 -1.46 4.28
CA LYS A 128 17.20 -1.64 5.30
C LYS A 128 17.14 -3.02 5.95
N VAL A 129 15.97 -3.51 6.33
CA VAL A 129 15.81 -4.85 6.91
C VAL A 129 16.14 -5.94 5.88
N GLN A 130 15.71 -5.76 4.62
CA GLN A 130 16.04 -6.70 3.55
C GLN A 130 17.55 -6.77 3.29
N ASP A 131 18.24 -5.64 3.29
CA ASP A 131 19.69 -5.55 3.09
C ASP A 131 20.44 -6.13 4.30
N LEU A 132 19.99 -5.84 5.53
CA LEU A 132 20.51 -6.43 6.76
C LEU A 132 20.44 -7.96 6.73
N PHE A 133 19.28 -8.53 6.42
CA PHE A 133 19.12 -9.99 6.34
C PHE A 133 19.98 -10.62 5.25
N ASN A 134 20.08 -9.96 4.09
CA ASN A 134 20.97 -10.43 3.02
C ASN A 134 22.45 -10.37 3.44
N GLN A 135 22.84 -9.34 4.18
CA GLN A 135 24.21 -9.20 4.69
C GLN A 135 24.52 -10.29 5.70
N ARG A 136 23.67 -10.50 6.72
CA ARG A 136 23.86 -11.55 7.73
C ARG A 136 23.86 -12.95 7.11
N TYR A 137 23.05 -13.18 6.08
CA TYR A 137 23.05 -14.43 5.32
C TYR A 137 24.38 -14.68 4.60
N LYS A 138 24.96 -13.65 3.98
CA LYS A 138 26.28 -13.75 3.33
C LYS A 138 27.40 -13.98 4.33
N GLU A 139 27.33 -13.32 5.49
CA GLU A 139 28.26 -13.54 6.60
C GLU A 139 28.22 -14.99 7.10
N ALA A 140 27.05 -15.63 7.06
CA ALA A 140 26.87 -17.04 7.43
C ALA A 140 27.30 -18.06 6.35
N GLY A 141 27.86 -17.61 5.22
CA GLY A 141 28.28 -18.47 4.11
C GLY A 141 27.26 -18.64 2.99
N GLY A 142 26.14 -17.92 3.02
CA GLY A 142 25.13 -17.94 1.98
C GLY A 142 25.53 -17.14 0.74
N THR A 143 25.06 -17.56 -0.44
CA THR A 143 25.31 -16.83 -1.70
C THR A 143 24.04 -16.11 -2.17
N GLY A 144 24.21 -14.87 -2.65
CA GLY A 144 23.12 -14.09 -3.25
C GLY A 144 22.12 -13.49 -2.26
N ARG A 145 20.83 -13.78 -2.45
CA ARG A 145 19.70 -13.26 -1.67
C ARG A 145 19.18 -14.35 -0.75
N LEU A 146 18.77 -13.98 0.47
CA LEU A 146 18.19 -14.91 1.43
C LEU A 146 16.95 -15.63 0.83
N PRO A 147 16.96 -16.98 0.72
CA PRO A 147 15.90 -17.74 0.08
C PRO A 147 14.75 -18.02 1.07
N TYR A 148 13.85 -17.05 1.26
CA TYR A 148 12.73 -17.16 2.21
C TYR A 148 11.83 -18.38 1.98
N LEU A 149 11.71 -18.89 0.75
CA LEU A 149 10.86 -20.05 0.42
C LEU A 149 11.49 -21.37 0.89
N SER A 150 12.79 -21.57 0.70
CA SER A 150 13.49 -22.79 1.12
C SER A 150 13.54 -22.93 2.64
N ILE A 151 13.62 -21.80 3.34
CA ILE A 151 13.54 -21.75 4.82
C ILE A 151 12.15 -22.16 5.30
N LEU A 152 11.10 -21.72 4.60
CA LEU A 152 9.71 -22.03 4.98
C LEU A 152 9.32 -23.49 4.66
N ASN A 153 9.89 -24.03 3.58
CA ASN A 153 9.58 -25.38 3.10
C ASN A 153 10.41 -26.48 3.76
N ASN A 154 11.35 -26.15 4.65
CA ASN A 154 12.27 -27.11 5.30
C ASN A 154 13.02 -27.98 4.29
N ASP A 155 13.51 -27.38 3.20
CA ASP A 155 14.40 -28.06 2.25
C ASP A 155 15.80 -28.27 2.90
N ASP A 156 16.73 -28.90 2.18
CA ASP A 156 18.09 -29.37 2.58
C ASP A 156 19.05 -28.33 3.23
N VAL A 157 18.58 -27.09 3.47
CA VAL A 157 19.32 -25.98 4.07
C VAL A 157 18.55 -25.44 5.28
N THR A 158 18.99 -25.82 6.48
CA THR A 158 18.41 -25.31 7.73
C THR A 158 19.12 -24.03 8.14
N ILE A 159 18.44 -22.88 8.02
CA ILE A 159 18.95 -21.58 8.47
C ILE A 159 18.39 -21.29 9.86
N LYS A 160 19.25 -21.31 10.87
CA LYS A 160 18.90 -20.83 12.21
C LYS A 160 19.22 -19.34 12.30
N VAL A 161 18.31 -18.57 12.90
CA VAL A 161 18.53 -17.15 13.16
C VAL A 161 18.50 -16.90 14.66
N ALA A 162 19.55 -16.30 15.18
CA ALA A 162 19.66 -15.88 16.57
C ALA A 162 19.57 -14.35 16.67
N GLY A 163 19.14 -13.84 17.82
CA GLY A 163 19.11 -12.41 18.11
C GLY A 163 18.01 -11.60 17.41
N LEU A 164 17.02 -12.26 16.78
CA LEU A 164 15.77 -11.58 16.43
C LEU A 164 15.05 -11.12 17.72
N PRO A 165 14.32 -10.00 17.68
CA PRO A 165 13.48 -9.57 18.80
C PRO A 165 12.53 -10.70 19.25
N ILE A 166 12.36 -10.84 20.57
CA ILE A 166 11.57 -11.92 21.20
C ILE A 166 10.20 -12.07 20.51
N GLY A 167 9.91 -13.30 20.04
CA GLY A 167 8.64 -13.67 19.42
C GLY A 167 8.51 -13.40 17.92
N LEU A 168 9.60 -13.04 17.22
CA LEU A 168 9.59 -12.89 15.77
C LEU A 168 10.30 -14.04 15.06
N ASP A 169 9.61 -14.66 14.10
CA ASP A 169 10.22 -15.63 13.17
C ASP A 169 10.83 -14.90 11.97
N LEU A 170 11.82 -15.53 11.33
CA LEU A 170 12.36 -15.08 10.06
C LEU A 170 11.30 -15.20 8.95
N LYS A 171 10.86 -14.06 8.42
CA LYS A 171 9.86 -13.91 7.35
C LYS A 171 10.34 -12.85 6.37
N LYS A 172 9.67 -12.75 5.23
CA LYS A 172 9.96 -11.69 4.26
C LYS A 172 9.67 -10.32 4.90
N PRO A 173 10.52 -9.30 4.70
CA PRO A 173 10.37 -7.99 5.36
C PRO A 173 8.98 -7.36 5.22
N SER A 174 8.30 -7.62 4.10
CA SER A 174 6.94 -7.13 3.84
C SER A 174 5.85 -7.65 4.80
N PHE A 175 6.13 -8.71 5.55
CA PHE A 175 5.19 -9.25 6.55
C PHE A 175 5.35 -8.62 7.93
N TYR A 176 6.38 -7.79 8.14
CA TYR A 176 6.59 -7.09 9.41
C TYR A 176 5.90 -5.72 9.41
N GLY A 177 5.25 -5.38 10.52
CA GLY A 177 4.73 -4.04 10.76
C GLY A 177 5.86 -3.04 11.03
N ARG A 178 5.58 -1.72 10.95
CA ARG A 178 6.59 -0.66 11.18
C ARG A 178 7.39 -0.87 12.48
N ASN A 179 6.70 -1.10 13.60
CA ASN A 179 7.36 -1.27 14.89
C ASN A 179 8.28 -2.50 14.91
N GLN A 180 7.93 -3.56 14.19
CA GLN A 180 8.75 -4.76 14.07
C GLN A 180 9.97 -4.51 13.18
N LEU A 181 9.82 -3.76 12.08
CA LEU A 181 10.95 -3.34 11.23
C LEU A 181 11.94 -2.47 12.01
N GLU A 182 11.45 -1.50 12.79
CA GLU A 182 12.27 -0.66 13.66
C GLU A 182 12.99 -1.49 14.73
N ALA A 183 12.29 -2.44 15.36
CA ALA A 183 12.88 -3.32 16.37
C ALA A 183 13.96 -4.24 15.80
N ILE A 184 13.75 -4.79 14.59
CA ILE A 184 14.74 -5.61 13.89
C ILE A 184 16.00 -4.78 13.56
N LEU A 185 15.83 -3.54 13.10
CA LEU A 185 16.96 -2.65 12.83
C LEU A 185 17.68 -2.21 14.12
N ALA A 186 16.96 -2.02 15.22
CA ALA A 186 17.56 -1.69 16.52
C ALA A 186 18.37 -2.87 17.09
N ALA A 187 17.94 -4.11 16.83
CA ALA A 187 18.65 -5.33 17.19
C ALA A 187 19.63 -5.80 16.09
N ALA A 188 19.93 -4.97 15.08
CA ALA A 188 20.71 -5.39 13.91
C ALA A 188 22.06 -6.02 14.27
N ASP A 189 22.73 -5.53 15.32
CA ASP A 189 24.02 -6.02 15.80
C ASP A 189 23.93 -7.39 16.49
N GLN A 190 22.76 -7.75 17.02
CA GLN A 190 22.52 -9.01 17.73
C GLN A 190 22.08 -10.11 16.77
N ILE A 191 21.58 -9.76 15.59
CA ILE A 191 21.06 -10.72 14.62
C ILE A 191 22.21 -11.46 13.93
N SER A 192 22.25 -12.78 14.07
CA SER A 192 23.18 -13.67 13.40
C SER A 192 22.47 -14.83 12.73
N PHE A 193 23.03 -15.28 11.60
CA PHE A 193 22.51 -16.39 10.82
C PHE A 193 23.50 -17.55 10.92
N GLU A 194 22.99 -18.77 11.04
CA GLU A 194 23.76 -20.00 11.05
C GLU A 194 23.16 -20.95 10.02
N ILE A 195 23.93 -21.26 8.98
CA ILE A 195 23.51 -22.16 7.91
C ILE A 195 23.99 -23.56 8.28
N ASN A 196 23.06 -24.44 8.61
CA ASN A 196 23.32 -25.87 8.73
C ASN A 196 22.95 -26.51 7.40
N THR A 197 23.95 -26.74 6.55
CA THR A 197 23.79 -27.67 5.43
C THR A 197 23.91 -29.07 6.01
N THR A 198 22.84 -29.87 5.88
CA THR A 198 22.94 -31.32 6.08
C THR A 198 23.79 -31.87 4.95
N GLN A 199 25.12 -31.77 5.09
CA GLN A 199 26.03 -32.45 4.19
C GLN A 199 25.87 -33.95 4.40
N CYS A 200 25.07 -34.59 3.55
CA CYS A 200 25.27 -35.98 3.20
C CYS A 200 26.61 -36.01 2.45
N ASN A 201 27.71 -36.18 3.17
CA ASN A 201 29.05 -36.20 2.62
C ASN A 201 29.24 -37.53 1.86
N PRO A 202 29.34 -37.58 0.51
CA PRO A 202 29.51 -38.83 -0.20
C PRO A 202 30.98 -38.92 -0.63
N THR A 203 31.89 -39.27 0.29
CA THR A 203 33.21 -39.76 -0.12
C THR A 203 33.83 -40.61 0.99
N ASP A 204 33.58 -41.91 0.95
CA ASP A 204 34.67 -42.87 1.15
C ASP A 204 34.48 -44.05 0.21
N MET A 205 35.59 -44.51 -0.35
CA MET A 205 35.65 -45.29 -1.59
C MET A 205 35.32 -46.78 -1.43
N ALA A 206 34.99 -47.37 -2.59
CA ALA A 206 35.34 -48.72 -3.05
C ALA A 206 34.23 -49.79 -3.15
N GLU A 207 34.05 -50.21 -4.41
CA GLU A 207 33.70 -51.54 -4.94
C GLU A 207 32.36 -52.22 -4.59
N GLY A 208 31.59 -52.51 -5.64
CA GLY A 208 30.50 -53.48 -5.63
C GLY A 208 29.66 -53.44 -6.90
N MET A 209 29.84 -54.44 -7.76
CA MET A 209 29.32 -54.64 -9.12
C MET A 209 27.78 -54.89 -9.22
N SER A 210 27.24 -54.75 -10.46
CA SER A 210 25.94 -55.25 -11.01
C SER A 210 24.67 -54.48 -10.66
N GLU A 211 23.66 -54.27 -11.52
CA GLU A 211 23.39 -54.52 -12.95
C GLU A 211 22.02 -53.86 -13.28
N HIS A 212 21.94 -53.16 -14.42
CA HIS A 212 20.94 -53.28 -15.50
C HIS A 212 19.40 -53.34 -15.25
N MET A 213 18.70 -52.72 -16.23
CA MET A 213 17.28 -52.82 -16.69
C MET A 213 16.25 -51.72 -16.31
N ASP A 214 15.92 -50.95 -17.36
CA ASP A 214 14.58 -50.61 -17.89
C ASP A 214 13.70 -49.48 -17.31
N ALA A 215 13.58 -48.45 -18.17
CA ALA A 215 12.37 -47.93 -18.83
C ALA A 215 11.09 -47.57 -18.03
N GLU A 216 10.68 -46.33 -18.31
CA GLU A 216 9.31 -45.78 -18.46
C GLU A 216 8.50 -45.24 -17.27
N ASP A 217 7.99 -44.04 -17.58
CA ASP A 217 6.68 -43.44 -17.27
C ASP A 217 6.37 -42.98 -15.84
N THR A 218 6.29 -41.65 -15.66
CA THR A 218 4.99 -40.95 -15.61
C THR A 218 5.18 -39.47 -15.30
N ALA A 219 4.80 -38.64 -16.26
CA ALA A 219 4.60 -37.22 -16.08
C ALA A 219 3.35 -36.97 -15.23
N VAL A 220 3.47 -36.29 -14.09
CA VAL A 220 2.31 -35.69 -13.40
C VAL A 220 2.30 -34.19 -13.68
N CYS A 221 1.50 -33.83 -14.67
CA CYS A 221 1.02 -32.48 -14.93
C CYS A 221 0.03 -32.08 -13.82
N ILE A 222 0.40 -31.12 -12.96
CA ILE A 222 -0.58 -30.43 -12.13
C ILE A 222 -1.01 -29.16 -12.85
N GLN A 223 -2.20 -29.24 -13.46
CA GLN A 223 -2.90 -28.13 -14.11
C GLN A 223 -3.09 -26.96 -13.13
N LYS A 224 -2.47 -25.82 -13.43
CA LYS A 224 -2.88 -24.53 -12.87
C LYS A 224 -4.25 -24.18 -13.45
N LYS A 225 -5.32 -24.28 -12.66
CA LYS A 225 -6.57 -23.59 -13.01
C LYS A 225 -6.37 -22.09 -12.78
N SER A 226 -6.60 -21.31 -13.83
CA SER A 226 -6.54 -19.85 -13.76
C SER A 226 -7.62 -19.33 -12.84
N VAL A 227 -7.27 -18.32 -12.04
CA VAL A 227 -8.14 -17.64 -11.05
C VAL A 227 -9.41 -17.07 -11.69
N GLU A 228 -9.40 -16.81 -13.01
CA GLU A 228 -10.57 -16.33 -13.75
C GLU A 228 -11.72 -17.35 -13.80
N GLN A 229 -11.45 -18.66 -13.88
CA GLN A 229 -12.51 -19.68 -13.90
C GLN A 229 -13.21 -19.86 -12.55
N ILE A 230 -12.56 -19.47 -11.46
CA ILE A 230 -13.17 -19.51 -10.11
C ILE A 230 -14.10 -18.31 -9.90
N PHE A 231 -13.81 -17.17 -10.55
CA PHE A 231 -14.60 -15.94 -10.39
C PHE A 231 -15.94 -16.00 -11.14
N GLU A 232 -15.98 -16.62 -12.33
CA GLU A 232 -17.23 -16.83 -13.08
C GLU A 232 -18.19 -17.82 -12.39
N ALA A 233 -17.69 -18.72 -11.55
CA ALA A 233 -18.50 -19.69 -10.82
C ALA A 233 -19.28 -19.10 -9.62
N MET A 234 -18.89 -17.93 -9.11
CA MET A 234 -19.53 -17.33 -7.91
C MET A 234 -20.59 -16.26 -8.23
N CYS A 235 -20.66 -15.74 -9.46
CA CYS A 235 -21.53 -14.62 -9.82
C CYS A 235 -22.61 -14.93 -10.87
N GLY A 236 -22.90 -16.20 -11.15
CA GLY A 236 -23.93 -16.59 -12.11
C GLY A 236 -24.97 -17.54 -11.51
N ASN A 237 -26.11 -17.00 -11.06
CA ASN A 237 -27.47 -17.48 -11.40
C ASN A 237 -28.52 -16.92 -10.44
N GLY A 238 -29.18 -15.86 -10.89
CA GLY A 238 -30.42 -15.34 -10.33
C GLY A 238 -31.40 -14.97 -11.45
N ALA A 239 -31.70 -15.92 -12.34
CA ALA A 239 -32.81 -15.82 -13.27
C ALA A 239 -33.30 -17.24 -13.63
N GLN A 240 -34.22 -17.76 -12.83
CA GLN A 240 -34.99 -18.93 -13.21
C GLN A 240 -36.39 -18.49 -13.63
N GLN A 241 -36.71 -18.92 -14.85
CA GLN A 241 -37.96 -18.78 -15.57
C GLN A 241 -39.15 -19.35 -14.78
N MET A 242 -40.32 -18.73 -14.92
CA MET A 242 -41.58 -19.47 -14.97
C MET A 242 -42.11 -19.35 -16.41
N GLU A 243 -41.98 -20.44 -17.15
CA GLU A 243 -42.89 -20.77 -18.26
C GLU A 243 -44.04 -21.60 -17.68
N GLY A 244 -45.26 -21.26 -18.12
CA GLY A 244 -46.52 -21.92 -17.81
C GLY A 244 -47.65 -21.13 -18.46
#